data_AF-A0A533YAW0-F1
#
_entry.id   AF-A0A533YAW0-F1
#
_cell.length_a   1.000
_cell.length_b   1.000
_cell.length_c   1.000
_cell.angle_alpha   90.00
_cell.angle_beta   90.00
_cell.angle_gamma   90.00
#
_symmetry.space_group_name_H-M   'P 1'
#
loop_
_entity.id
_entity.type
_entity.pdbx_description
1 polymer ?
#
loop_
_entity_poly.entity_id
_entity_poly.type
_entity_poly.pdbx_seq_one_letter_code
_entity_poly.pdbx_strand_id
1 'polypeptide(L)'
;MIGPKRRVLGMTIVTAVLLSGPVFAQTSPPVGDIAQDRQDLQQDRRESGQDRQDLRGDQRDVRQDRRDLRQDTRDIQADRQDFRQDESALRQGRQQLQQDERSGASATQLQQDRQNIRQDRQALRSDRRDLREDRQDRRADRQNLRQDRRDVGQDRRDLREDREDRRHDRQDVRQDRAQRARRGR
;
A
#
# COMPACT_ATOMS: atom_id res chain seq x y z
N MET A 1 -45.39 17.60 10.71
CA MET A 1 -46.62 16.87 11.09
C MET A 1 -46.16 15.63 11.85
N ILE A 2 -46.42 15.49 13.15
CA ILE A 2 -47.75 15.30 13.76
C ILE A 2 -48.34 13.96 13.30
N GLY A 3 -48.10 12.88 14.04
CA GLY A 3 -49.12 11.83 14.19
C GLY A 3 -50.25 12.38 15.07
N PRO A 4 -51.41 11.70 15.26
CA PRO A 4 -51.38 10.47 16.09
C PRO A 4 -52.63 9.52 15.99
N LYS A 5 -52.74 8.60 16.97
CA LYS A 5 -53.96 7.93 17.53
C LYS A 5 -54.63 6.85 16.64
N ARG A 6 -54.68 5.56 17.03
CA ARG A 6 -55.23 4.86 18.24
C ARG A 6 -56.72 4.50 18.14
N ARG A 7 -57.04 3.19 18.33
CA ARG A 7 -58.02 2.58 19.27
C ARG A 7 -57.86 1.03 19.19
N VAL A 8 -57.65 0.25 20.26
CA VAL A 8 -58.55 -0.08 21.41
C VAL A 8 -59.69 -1.01 20.91
N LEU A 9 -59.97 -2.21 21.44
CA LEU A 9 -60.08 -2.70 22.83
C LEU A 9 -59.90 -4.25 22.90
N GLY A 10 -59.58 -4.85 24.06
CA GLY A 10 -59.59 -6.32 24.23
C GLY A 10 -59.11 -6.77 25.62
N MET A 11 -60.03 -6.84 26.59
CA MET A 11 -59.77 -7.01 28.03
C MET A 11 -60.27 -8.37 28.53
N THR A 12 -59.43 -9.15 29.23
CA THR A 12 -59.82 -9.93 30.43
C THR A 12 -58.62 -10.51 31.20
N ILE A 13 -58.72 -10.43 32.53
CA ILE A 13 -57.95 -11.16 33.56
C ILE A 13 -58.67 -12.54 33.72
N VAL A 14 -58.06 -13.70 34.02
CA VAL A 14 -57.57 -14.32 35.30
C VAL A 14 -56.78 -15.61 34.87
N THR A 15 -55.92 -16.34 35.62
CA THR A 15 -55.63 -16.48 37.06
C THR A 15 -54.15 -16.85 37.28
N ALA A 16 -53.64 -16.76 38.52
CA ALA A 16 -52.32 -17.22 38.92
C ALA A 16 -52.25 -18.72 39.27
N VAL A 17 -51.09 -19.34 39.00
CA VAL A 17 -50.55 -20.42 39.84
C VAL A 17 -49.08 -20.12 40.11
N LEU A 18 -48.74 -19.97 41.39
CA LEU A 18 -47.37 -19.89 41.87
C LEU A 18 -46.78 -21.29 41.93
N LEU A 19 -45.72 -21.55 41.16
CA LEU A 19 -44.75 -22.59 41.49
C LEU A 19 -43.35 -21.97 41.53
N SER A 20 -43.03 -21.46 42.73
CA SER A 20 -41.72 -20.97 43.12
C SER A 20 -40.71 -22.12 43.18
N GLY A 21 -40.12 -22.47 42.03
CA GLY A 21 -38.89 -23.25 41.98
C GLY A 21 -37.67 -22.33 42.10
N PRO A 22 -36.66 -22.63 42.94
CA PRO A 22 -35.41 -21.90 42.91
C PRO A 22 -34.68 -22.24 41.60
N VAL A 23 -34.69 -21.31 40.64
CA VAL A 23 -33.82 -21.38 39.47
C VAL A 23 -32.40 -21.09 39.95
N PHE A 24 -31.71 -22.14 40.40
CA PHE A 24 -30.27 -22.09 40.61
C PHE A 24 -29.59 -21.87 39.27
N ALA A 25 -29.34 -20.60 38.95
CA ALA A 25 -28.46 -20.21 37.87
C ALA A 25 -27.04 -20.69 38.20
N GLN A 26 -26.70 -21.88 37.70
CA GLN A 26 -25.34 -22.42 37.75
C GLN A 26 -24.79 -22.66 36.35
N THR A 27 -24.98 -21.69 35.46
CA THR A 27 -24.07 -21.45 34.35
C THR A 27 -22.72 -21.04 34.94
N SER A 28 -21.94 -22.04 35.36
CA SER A 28 -20.51 -21.83 35.54
C SER A 28 -19.97 -21.27 34.22
N PRO A 29 -19.20 -20.16 34.21
CA PRO A 29 -18.54 -19.76 32.98
C PRO A 29 -17.73 -20.97 32.49
N PRO A 30 -17.69 -21.24 31.17
CA PRO A 30 -16.88 -22.34 30.66
C PRO A 30 -15.46 -22.12 31.14
N VAL A 31 -14.99 -23.02 32.01
CA VAL A 31 -13.61 -22.96 32.48
C VAL A 31 -12.79 -23.43 31.28
N GLY A 32 -12.25 -22.47 30.52
CA GLY A 32 -11.50 -22.73 29.30
C GLY A 32 -10.43 -23.78 29.56
N ASP A 33 -10.20 -24.65 28.58
CA ASP A 33 -9.11 -25.59 28.73
C ASP A 33 -7.80 -24.83 28.61
N ILE A 34 -7.22 -24.51 29.77
CA ILE A 34 -5.92 -23.84 29.93
C ILE A 34 -4.80 -24.55 29.13
N ALA A 35 -4.97 -25.81 28.73
CA ALA A 35 -4.08 -26.48 27.78
C ALA A 35 -4.27 -26.01 26.33
N GLN A 36 -5.50 -25.82 25.88
CA GLN A 36 -5.87 -25.29 24.57
C GLN A 36 -5.45 -23.81 24.44
N ASP A 37 -5.84 -22.95 25.39
CA ASP A 37 -5.45 -21.52 25.37
C ASP A 37 -3.91 -21.32 25.31
N ARG A 38 -3.15 -22.28 25.87
CA ARG A 38 -1.68 -22.32 25.80
C ARG A 38 -1.15 -22.75 24.44
N GLN A 39 -1.86 -23.58 23.70
CA GLN A 39 -1.51 -24.01 22.34
C GLN A 39 -1.77 -22.86 21.37
N ASP A 40 -2.94 -22.23 21.48
CA ASP A 40 -3.34 -21.06 20.69
C ASP A 40 -2.31 -19.92 20.88
N LEU A 41 -2.04 -19.52 22.14
CA LEU A 41 -0.98 -18.55 22.48
C LEU A 41 0.45 -18.88 22.01
N GLN A 42 0.73 -20.14 21.64
CA GLN A 42 1.98 -20.56 21.00
C GLN A 42 1.91 -20.49 19.48
N GLN A 43 0.75 -20.79 18.89
CA GLN A 43 0.48 -20.64 17.47
C GLN A 43 0.53 -19.16 17.07
N ASP A 44 -0.25 -18.29 17.72
CA ASP A 44 -0.24 -16.85 17.44
C ASP A 44 1.18 -16.24 17.58
N ARG A 45 1.99 -16.78 18.51
CA ARG A 45 3.38 -16.34 18.71
C ARG A 45 4.26 -16.68 17.50
N ARG A 46 3.99 -17.79 16.81
CA ARG A 46 4.70 -18.18 15.57
C ARG A 46 4.23 -17.34 14.40
N GLU A 47 2.93 -17.13 14.28
CA GLU A 47 2.29 -16.35 13.21
C GLU A 47 2.81 -14.89 13.24
N SER A 48 2.70 -14.15 14.35
CA SER A 48 3.37 -12.83 14.43
C SER A 48 4.90 -12.87 14.57
N GLY A 49 5.52 -14.04 14.47
CA GLY A 49 6.93 -14.18 14.13
C GLY A 49 7.15 -14.05 12.62
N GLN A 50 6.30 -14.69 11.82
CA GLN A 50 6.23 -14.65 10.36
C GLN A 50 5.79 -13.27 9.87
N ASP A 51 4.67 -12.71 10.35
CA ASP A 51 4.20 -11.38 9.91
C ASP A 51 5.26 -10.28 10.16
N ARG A 52 6.07 -10.43 11.23
CA ARG A 52 7.19 -9.51 11.52
C ARG A 52 8.41 -9.73 10.65
N GLN A 53 8.59 -10.91 10.08
CA GLN A 53 9.60 -11.21 9.08
C GLN A 53 9.17 -10.67 7.72
N ASP A 54 7.92 -10.84 7.36
CA ASP A 54 7.34 -10.38 6.09
C ASP A 54 7.32 -8.84 6.05
N LEU A 55 6.80 -8.19 7.11
CA LEU A 55 6.88 -6.74 7.31
C LEU A 55 8.32 -6.18 7.34
N ARG A 56 9.35 -7.01 7.52
CA ARG A 56 10.76 -6.61 7.35
C ARG A 56 11.25 -6.77 5.91
N GLY A 57 10.69 -7.71 5.15
CA GLY A 57 10.81 -7.83 3.69
C GLY A 57 10.23 -6.60 3.02
N ASP A 58 8.95 -6.32 3.20
CA ASP A 58 8.25 -5.18 2.56
C ASP A 58 8.93 -3.84 2.88
N GLN A 59 9.47 -3.69 4.10
CA GLN A 59 10.25 -2.51 4.49
C GLN A 59 11.64 -2.40 3.86
N ARG A 60 12.22 -3.48 3.33
CA ARG A 60 13.41 -3.45 2.48
C ARG A 60 13.02 -3.08 1.06
N ASP A 61 11.93 -3.65 0.56
CA ASP A 61 11.47 -3.44 -0.81
C ASP A 61 11.03 -1.97 -1.00
N VAL A 62 10.20 -1.44 -0.09
CA VAL A 62 9.86 0.00 0.03
C VAL A 62 11.08 0.93 0.21
N ARG A 63 12.27 0.42 0.57
CA ARG A 63 13.52 1.19 0.57
C ARG A 63 14.29 1.06 -0.75
N GLN A 64 14.16 -0.07 -1.44
CA GLN A 64 14.73 -0.35 -2.74
C GLN A 64 14.02 0.47 -3.82
N ASP A 65 12.68 0.44 -3.90
CA ASP A 65 11.93 1.27 -4.86
C ASP A 65 12.18 2.77 -4.66
N ARG A 66 12.46 3.20 -3.41
CA ARG A 66 12.86 4.58 -3.10
C ARG A 66 14.23 4.96 -3.65
N ARG A 67 15.14 4.00 -3.83
CA ARG A 67 16.46 4.21 -4.44
C ARG A 67 16.30 4.20 -5.96
N ASP A 68 15.53 3.28 -6.49
CA ASP A 68 15.34 3.12 -7.92
C ASP A 68 14.60 4.34 -8.49
N LEU A 69 13.51 4.79 -7.86
CA LEU A 69 12.85 6.08 -8.16
C LEU A 69 13.75 7.33 -8.06
N ARG A 70 14.86 7.28 -7.30
CA ARG A 70 15.84 8.36 -7.28
C ARG A 70 16.83 8.25 -8.44
N GLN A 71 17.12 7.02 -8.87
CA GLN A 71 17.96 6.72 -10.01
C GLN A 71 17.23 7.13 -11.30
N ASP A 72 16.00 6.68 -11.56
CA ASP A 72 15.22 7.14 -12.73
C ASP A 72 14.98 8.66 -12.70
N THR A 73 14.96 9.28 -11.52
CA THR A 73 14.87 10.75 -11.40
C THR A 73 16.16 11.45 -11.88
N ARG A 74 17.33 10.82 -11.77
CA ARG A 74 18.61 11.32 -12.30
C ARG A 74 18.75 11.00 -13.79
N ASP A 75 18.38 9.80 -14.20
CA ASP A 75 18.55 9.35 -15.58
C ASP A 75 17.67 10.21 -16.50
N ILE A 76 16.38 10.36 -16.16
CA ILE A 76 15.46 11.31 -16.83
C ILE A 76 15.93 12.78 -16.74
N GLN A 77 16.88 13.14 -15.86
CA GLN A 77 17.51 14.47 -15.88
C GLN A 77 18.70 14.56 -16.85
N ALA A 78 19.52 13.51 -16.95
CA ALA A 78 20.57 13.38 -17.94
C ALA A 78 19.98 13.34 -19.36
N ASP A 79 19.02 12.45 -19.63
CA ASP A 79 18.35 12.33 -20.93
C ASP A 79 17.69 13.65 -21.36
N ARG A 80 17.15 14.42 -20.41
CA ARG A 80 16.62 15.78 -20.67
C ARG A 80 17.70 16.81 -20.98
N GLN A 81 18.89 16.65 -20.43
CA GLN A 81 20.02 17.52 -20.72
C GLN A 81 20.54 17.21 -22.13
N ASP A 82 20.71 15.94 -22.47
CA ASP A 82 21.22 15.50 -23.77
C ASP A 82 20.22 15.85 -24.88
N PHE A 83 18.93 15.58 -24.69
CA PHE A 83 17.85 16.07 -25.56
C PHE A 83 17.94 17.58 -25.87
N ARG A 84 18.34 18.41 -24.90
CA ARG A 84 18.51 19.87 -25.10
C ARG A 84 19.78 20.21 -25.86
N GLN A 85 20.84 19.44 -25.68
CA GLN A 85 22.08 19.57 -26.45
C GLN A 85 21.80 19.26 -27.92
N ASP A 86 21.09 18.17 -28.19
CA ASP A 86 20.71 17.74 -29.54
C ASP A 86 19.70 18.71 -30.20
N GLU A 87 18.71 19.22 -29.46
CA GLU A 87 17.81 20.27 -29.97
C GLU A 87 18.57 21.57 -30.30
N SER A 88 19.62 21.89 -29.55
CA SER A 88 20.53 23.03 -29.83
C SER A 88 21.40 22.77 -31.06
N ALA A 89 22.01 21.58 -31.17
CA ALA A 89 22.84 21.19 -32.30
C ALA A 89 22.03 21.19 -33.61
N LEU A 90 20.81 20.63 -33.60
CA LEU A 90 19.90 20.68 -34.74
C LEU A 90 19.49 22.12 -35.12
N ARG A 91 19.38 23.03 -34.14
CA ARG A 91 19.15 24.45 -34.41
C ARG A 91 20.36 25.09 -35.09
N GLN A 92 21.58 24.79 -34.64
CA GLN A 92 22.82 25.27 -35.24
C GLN A 92 23.00 24.73 -36.67
N GLY A 93 22.82 23.42 -36.89
CA GLY A 93 22.88 22.82 -38.22
C GLY A 93 21.90 23.45 -39.22
N ARG A 94 20.68 23.80 -38.79
CA ARG A 94 19.74 24.56 -39.64
C ARG A 94 20.19 26.00 -39.94
N GLN A 95 20.84 26.67 -38.99
CA GLN A 95 21.42 27.99 -39.21
C GLN A 95 22.63 27.94 -40.14
N GLN A 96 23.43 26.87 -40.08
CA GLN A 96 24.54 26.62 -40.98
C GLN A 96 24.03 26.33 -42.41
N LEU A 97 23.06 25.41 -42.57
CA LEU A 97 22.41 25.17 -43.87
C LEU A 97 21.88 26.48 -44.49
N GLN A 98 21.25 27.36 -43.71
CA GLN A 98 20.77 28.65 -44.21
C GLN A 98 21.91 29.60 -44.61
N GLN A 99 23.10 29.50 -44.01
CA GLN A 99 24.28 30.27 -44.41
C GLN A 99 24.89 29.69 -45.69
N ASP A 100 25.01 28.36 -45.78
CA ASP A 100 25.53 27.64 -46.94
C ASP A 100 24.63 27.85 -48.18
N GLU A 101 23.31 27.91 -48.00
CA GLU A 101 22.35 28.31 -49.04
C GLU A 101 22.56 29.76 -49.53
N ARG A 102 23.03 30.67 -48.67
CA ARG A 102 23.30 32.08 -49.01
C ARG A 102 24.68 32.30 -49.62
N SER A 103 25.67 31.52 -49.22
CA SER A 103 27.04 31.59 -49.74
C SER A 103 27.23 30.85 -51.08
N GLY A 104 26.21 30.13 -51.54
CA GLY A 104 26.23 29.41 -52.82
C GLY A 104 26.97 28.07 -52.72
N ALA A 105 26.86 27.38 -51.58
CA ALA A 105 27.43 26.06 -51.39
C ALA A 105 26.90 25.04 -52.42
N SER A 106 27.66 23.96 -52.65
CA SER A 106 27.33 22.97 -53.68
C SER A 106 25.99 22.27 -53.39
N ALA A 107 25.24 21.93 -54.45
CA ALA A 107 23.97 21.22 -54.31
C ALA A 107 24.10 19.90 -53.53
N THR A 108 25.23 19.20 -53.69
CA THR A 108 25.56 17.97 -52.97
C THR A 108 25.72 18.20 -51.46
N GLN A 109 26.44 19.25 -51.05
CA GLN A 109 26.59 19.63 -49.63
C GLN A 109 25.23 19.98 -49.03
N LEU A 110 24.48 20.89 -49.67
CA LEU A 110 23.14 21.28 -49.22
C LEU A 110 22.18 20.09 -49.12
N GLN A 111 22.31 19.09 -50.01
CA GLN A 111 21.55 17.84 -49.93
C GLN A 111 21.98 16.98 -48.73
N GLN A 112 23.29 16.84 -48.48
CA GLN A 112 23.84 16.12 -47.33
C GLN A 112 23.35 16.73 -46.01
N ASP A 113 23.46 18.05 -45.85
CA ASP A 113 23.04 18.76 -44.64
C ASP A 113 21.53 18.63 -44.39
N ARG A 114 20.72 18.74 -45.46
CA ARG A 114 19.27 18.49 -45.40
C ARG A 114 18.92 17.04 -45.05
N GLN A 115 19.78 16.06 -45.35
CA GLN A 115 19.60 14.66 -44.93
C GLN A 115 19.98 14.49 -43.45
N ASN A 116 21.12 15.01 -43.01
CA ASN A 116 21.56 14.98 -41.61
C ASN A 116 20.48 15.62 -40.69
N ILE A 117 20.04 16.85 -41.01
CA ILE A 117 18.97 17.57 -40.29
C ILE A 117 17.63 16.80 -40.25
N ARG A 118 17.37 15.90 -41.22
CA ARG A 118 16.19 15.00 -41.17
C ARG A 118 16.41 13.84 -40.21
N GLN A 119 17.60 13.24 -40.19
CA GLN A 119 17.98 12.16 -39.29
C GLN A 119 17.99 12.65 -37.83
N ASP A 120 18.64 13.77 -37.53
CA ASP A 120 18.65 14.41 -36.20
C ASP A 120 17.22 14.71 -35.71
N ARG A 121 16.36 15.17 -36.62
CA ARG A 121 14.94 15.44 -36.31
C ARG A 121 14.13 14.16 -36.10
N GLN A 122 14.56 13.02 -36.63
CA GLN A 122 13.96 11.71 -36.36
C GLN A 122 14.45 11.16 -35.02
N ALA A 123 15.75 11.24 -34.70
CA ALA A 123 16.31 10.90 -33.39
C ALA A 123 15.58 11.65 -32.27
N LEU A 124 15.55 13.00 -32.32
CA LEU A 124 14.83 13.85 -31.37
C LEU A 124 13.31 13.60 -31.26
N ARG A 125 12.71 12.85 -32.18
CA ARG A 125 11.31 12.40 -32.05
C ARG A 125 11.19 11.09 -31.28
N SER A 126 12.17 10.20 -31.41
CA SER A 126 12.32 9.00 -30.58
C SER A 126 12.68 9.41 -29.16
N ASP A 127 13.76 10.17 -28.95
CA ASP A 127 14.22 10.58 -27.62
C ASP A 127 13.12 11.32 -26.82
N ARG A 128 12.27 12.10 -27.52
CA ARG A 128 11.11 12.78 -26.91
C ARG A 128 9.96 11.84 -26.53
N ARG A 129 9.81 10.72 -27.24
CA ARG A 129 8.87 9.64 -26.90
C ARG A 129 9.40 8.86 -25.70
N ASP A 130 10.68 8.48 -25.73
CA ASP A 130 11.30 7.67 -24.69
C ASP A 130 11.27 8.46 -23.36
N LEU A 131 11.72 9.72 -23.38
CA LEU A 131 11.55 10.70 -22.27
C LEU A 131 10.11 10.93 -21.79
N ARG A 132 9.09 10.52 -22.55
CA ARG A 132 7.68 10.57 -22.12
C ARG A 132 7.30 9.25 -21.45
N GLU A 133 7.76 8.12 -21.97
CA GLU A 133 7.53 6.77 -21.46
C GLU A 133 8.19 6.63 -20.07
N ASP A 134 9.48 6.99 -19.89
CA ASP A 134 10.15 6.97 -18.57
C ASP A 134 9.41 7.85 -17.52
N ARG A 135 8.80 8.95 -17.98
CA ARG A 135 8.01 9.84 -17.11
C ARG A 135 6.65 9.27 -16.75
N GLN A 136 6.12 8.34 -17.54
CA GLN A 136 4.89 7.60 -17.26
C GLN A 136 5.20 6.43 -16.32
N ASP A 137 6.27 5.69 -16.56
CA ASP A 137 6.67 4.54 -15.73
C ASP A 137 7.03 4.99 -14.31
N ARG A 138 7.93 5.98 -14.18
CA ARG A 138 8.24 6.61 -12.88
C ARG A 138 7.04 7.34 -12.22
N ARG A 139 5.88 7.46 -12.89
CA ARG A 139 4.60 7.87 -12.25
C ARG A 139 3.80 6.67 -11.76
N ALA A 140 3.86 5.53 -12.44
CA ALA A 140 3.30 4.26 -11.99
C ALA A 140 4.06 3.75 -10.75
N ASP A 141 5.40 3.73 -10.79
CA ASP A 141 6.24 3.28 -9.67
C ASP A 141 6.03 4.15 -8.41
N ARG A 142 5.80 5.46 -8.60
CA ARG A 142 5.42 6.37 -7.50
C ARG A 142 4.01 6.12 -6.95
N GLN A 143 3.13 5.46 -7.69
CA GLN A 143 1.81 5.03 -7.21
C GLN A 143 1.92 3.70 -6.49
N ASN A 144 2.66 2.73 -7.04
CA ASN A 144 2.96 1.44 -6.41
C ASN A 144 3.60 1.68 -5.03
N LEU A 145 4.71 2.42 -4.96
CA LEU A 145 5.36 2.80 -3.70
C LEU A 145 4.49 3.62 -2.72
N ARG A 146 3.35 4.18 -3.15
CA ARG A 146 2.37 4.77 -2.23
C ARG A 146 1.42 3.72 -1.68
N GLN A 147 1.10 2.69 -2.45
CA GLN A 147 0.30 1.55 -2.04
C GLN A 147 1.09 0.66 -1.09
N ASP A 148 2.30 0.23 -1.44
CA ASP A 148 3.15 -0.62 -0.59
C ASP A 148 3.41 0.01 0.80
N ARG A 149 3.49 1.35 0.87
CA ARG A 149 3.61 2.09 2.14
C ARG A 149 2.33 2.16 2.97
N ARG A 150 1.16 2.04 2.35
CA ARG A 150 -0.14 1.90 3.04
C ARG A 150 -0.27 0.50 3.59
N ASP A 151 0.12 -0.50 2.82
CA ASP A 151 0.01 -1.91 3.16
C ASP A 151 0.95 -2.22 4.34
N VAL A 152 2.24 -1.85 4.23
CA VAL A 152 3.20 -1.78 5.36
C VAL A 152 2.68 -0.96 6.56
N GLY A 153 1.73 -0.04 6.33
CA GLY A 153 1.07 0.76 7.37
C GLY A 153 -0.15 0.08 8.00
N GLN A 154 -0.78 -0.87 7.32
CA GLN A 154 -1.86 -1.74 7.77
C GLN A 154 -1.29 -2.93 8.55
N ASP A 155 -0.34 -3.69 8.02
CA ASP A 155 0.30 -4.82 8.73
C ASP A 155 0.90 -4.38 10.08
N ARG A 156 1.35 -3.12 10.18
CA ARG A 156 1.86 -2.49 11.41
C ARG A 156 0.80 -2.14 12.46
N ARG A 157 -0.48 -2.08 12.10
CA ARG A 157 -1.64 -1.93 12.98
C ARG A 157 -2.09 -3.30 13.43
N ASP A 158 -2.27 -4.20 12.48
CA ASP A 158 -2.70 -5.57 12.69
C ASP A 158 -1.74 -6.28 13.68
N LEU A 159 -0.41 -6.18 13.45
CA LEU A 159 0.63 -6.66 14.39
C LEU A 159 0.66 -5.99 15.78
N ARG A 160 -0.06 -4.87 15.97
CA ARG A 160 -0.28 -4.26 17.30
C ARG A 160 -1.54 -4.83 17.93
N GLU A 161 -2.60 -4.98 17.16
CA GLU A 161 -3.88 -5.58 17.58
C GLU A 161 -3.64 -7.03 18.03
N ASP A 162 -2.97 -7.88 17.22
CA ASP A 162 -2.53 -9.23 17.63
C ASP A 162 -1.66 -9.23 18.90
N ARG A 163 -0.94 -8.13 19.16
CA ARG A 163 -0.06 -8.00 20.33
C ARG A 163 -0.83 -7.56 21.56
N GLU A 164 -1.98 -6.90 21.39
CA GLU A 164 -2.90 -6.52 22.45
C GLU A 164 -3.80 -7.70 22.81
N ASP A 165 -4.36 -8.41 21.83
CA ASP A 165 -5.18 -9.62 22.06
C ASP A 165 -4.41 -10.68 22.85
N ARG A 166 -3.20 -11.07 22.39
CA ARG A 166 -2.32 -11.99 23.15
C ARG A 166 -1.85 -11.46 24.52
N ARG A 167 -2.06 -10.18 24.86
CA ARG A 167 -1.89 -9.71 26.24
C ARG A 167 -3.15 -9.96 27.05
N HIS A 168 -4.34 -9.85 26.47
CA HIS A 168 -5.61 -10.22 27.08
C HIS A 168 -5.68 -11.73 27.33
N ASP A 169 -5.47 -12.58 26.33
CA ASP A 169 -5.51 -14.05 26.53
C ASP A 169 -4.48 -14.51 27.59
N ARG A 170 -3.30 -13.89 27.61
CA ARG A 170 -2.28 -14.16 28.65
C ARG A 170 -2.69 -13.67 30.03
N GLN A 171 -3.53 -12.66 30.15
CA GLN A 171 -4.12 -12.24 31.43
C GLN A 171 -5.20 -13.24 31.84
N ASP A 172 -6.07 -13.67 30.94
CA ASP A 172 -7.18 -14.56 31.25
C ASP A 172 -6.68 -15.97 31.63
N VAL A 173 -5.72 -16.52 30.89
CA VAL A 173 -4.98 -17.74 31.25
C VAL A 173 -4.25 -17.64 32.61
N ARG A 174 -3.91 -16.42 33.08
CA ARG A 174 -3.37 -16.22 34.45
C ARG A 174 -4.49 -16.16 35.48
N GLN A 175 -5.60 -15.48 35.17
CA GLN A 175 -6.77 -15.38 36.03
C GLN A 175 -7.35 -16.77 36.30
N ASP A 176 -7.54 -17.59 35.28
CA ASP A 176 -8.14 -18.92 35.40
C ASP A 176 -7.26 -19.90 36.18
N ARG A 177 -5.93 -19.83 36.01
CA ARG A 177 -5.02 -20.57 36.90
C ARG A 177 -5.13 -20.12 38.36
N ALA A 178 -5.22 -18.81 38.61
CA ALA A 178 -5.37 -18.29 39.96
C ALA A 178 -6.72 -18.69 40.59
N GLN A 179 -7.81 -18.70 39.80
CA GLN A 179 -9.12 -19.21 40.23
C GLN A 179 -9.08 -20.71 40.52
N ARG A 180 -8.50 -21.52 39.63
CA ARG A 180 -8.39 -22.97 39.79
C ARG A 180 -7.54 -23.36 41.01
N ALA A 181 -6.44 -22.63 41.26
CA ALA A 181 -5.61 -22.80 42.45
C ALA A 181 -6.31 -22.38 43.77
N ARG A 182 -7.30 -21.47 43.72
CA ARG A 182 -8.14 -21.11 44.87
C ARG A 182 -9.27 -22.11 45.12
N ARG A 183 -9.80 -22.74 44.08
CA ARG A 183 -10.88 -23.76 44.17
C ARG A 183 -10.38 -25.17 44.51
N GLY A 184 -9.11 -25.47 44.26
CA GLY A 184 -8.45 -26.72 44.65
C GLY A 184 -7.74 -26.66 46.02
N ARG A 185 -8.30 -25.90 46.96
CA ARG A 185 -7.83 -25.68 48.33
C ARG A 185 -8.98 -25.84 49.33
#